data_AF-A0A957Z5S1-F1
#
_entry.id   AF-A0A957Z5S1-F1
#
_cell.length_a   1.000
_cell.length_b   1.000
_cell.length_c   1.000
_cell.angle_alpha   90.00
_cell.angle_beta   90.00
_cell.angle_gamma   90.00
#
_symmetry.space_group_name_H-M   'P 1'
#
loop_
_entity.id
_entity.type
_entity.pdbx_description
1 polymer ?
#
loop_
_entity_poly.entity_id
_entity_poly.type
_entity_poly.pdbx_seq_one_letter_code
_entity_poly.pdbx_strand_id
1 'polypeptide(L)'
;PSRVDFDYVARIARVTLAALVELAGYNIGAPPATPTPTPTPPPTATPAPTPTPGPDVCTELLVNGDFEASSNWQFGSTPFPGRYSTTAAYTGARSVQLGIPDGNTNRRAYSTTFQRVTIPADAEAPVLLRYVERTYGPADNLDYRQVLLLNSSYGYVAQLSRS
;
A
#
# COMPACT_ATOMS: atom_id res chain seq x y z
N PRO A 1 -43.72 6.61 10.65
CA PRO A 1 -42.97 6.79 9.38
C PRO A 1 -41.46 6.56 9.60
N SER A 2 -41.03 5.32 9.39
CA SER A 2 -39.63 4.90 9.39
C SER A 2 -38.95 5.37 8.11
N ARG A 3 -37.89 6.18 8.23
CA ARG A 3 -36.97 6.46 7.12
C ARG A 3 -35.59 5.97 7.56
N VAL A 4 -35.20 4.82 7.02
CA VAL A 4 -33.83 4.30 7.15
C VAL A 4 -32.94 5.23 6.32
N ASP A 5 -31.95 5.83 6.96
CA ASP A 5 -30.95 6.67 6.30
C ASP A 5 -29.84 5.78 5.73
N PHE A 6 -29.81 5.65 4.39
CA PHE A 6 -29.01 4.65 3.69
C PHE A 6 -27.54 5.06 3.45
N ASP A 7 -27.13 6.29 3.78
CA ASP A 7 -25.72 6.72 3.61
C ASP A 7 -24.84 6.51 4.86
N TYR A 8 -25.43 5.97 5.92
CA TYR A 8 -24.71 5.41 7.08
C TYR A 8 -24.49 3.87 6.95
N VAL A 9 -25.13 3.22 5.98
CA VAL A 9 -25.20 1.74 5.85
C VAL A 9 -24.01 1.13 5.10
N ALA A 10 -23.21 1.93 4.39
CA ALA A 10 -21.98 1.43 3.74
C ALA A 10 -20.87 1.02 4.75
N ARG A 11 -21.12 1.17 6.05
CA ARG A 11 -20.19 0.85 7.15
C ARG A 11 -20.30 -0.58 7.71
N ILE A 12 -21.29 -1.43 7.34
CA ILE A 12 -21.47 -2.77 8.00
C ILE A 12 -21.67 -3.98 7.05
N ALA A 13 -21.74 -3.84 5.73
CA ALA A 13 -22.01 -5.01 4.89
C ALA A 13 -20.74 -5.81 4.50
N ARG A 14 -20.57 -6.97 5.17
CA ARG A 14 -19.91 -8.24 4.74
C ARG A 14 -18.56 -8.59 5.36
N VAL A 15 -18.61 -8.99 6.63
CA VAL A 15 -17.77 -10.07 7.18
C VAL A 15 -18.51 -11.39 6.93
N THR A 16 -18.05 -12.21 5.98
CA THR A 16 -18.06 -13.70 6.01
C THR A 16 -17.55 -14.28 4.69
N LEU A 17 -16.74 -15.35 4.80
CA LEU A 17 -16.10 -16.15 3.73
C LEU A 17 -14.91 -15.46 3.01
N ALA A 18 -13.69 -16.00 2.94
CA ALA A 18 -13.18 -17.32 3.25
C ALA A 18 -11.69 -17.21 3.62
N ALA A 19 -11.33 -17.74 4.79
CA ALA A 19 -9.95 -18.06 5.10
C ALA A 19 -9.84 -19.59 5.10
N LEU A 20 -8.88 -20.07 4.29
CA LEU A 20 -8.21 -21.37 4.36
C LEU A 20 -8.97 -22.59 3.81
N VAL A 21 -8.83 -22.81 2.50
CA VAL A 21 -8.70 -24.16 1.95
C VAL A 21 -7.32 -24.23 1.29
N GLU A 22 -6.39 -24.93 1.93
CA GLU A 22 -5.36 -25.75 1.26
C GLU A 22 -4.44 -26.39 2.33
N LEU A 23 -4.90 -27.51 2.89
CA LEU A 23 -4.01 -28.53 3.45
C LEU A 23 -4.61 -29.89 3.11
N ALA A 24 -4.29 -30.40 1.92
CA ALA A 24 -4.56 -31.77 1.56
C ALA A 24 -3.43 -32.29 0.65
N GLY A 25 -2.76 -33.35 1.11
CA GLY A 25 -2.09 -34.27 0.19
C GLY A 25 -0.61 -34.55 0.44
N TYR A 26 -0.19 -34.89 1.67
CA TYR A 26 1.07 -35.60 1.87
C TYR A 26 0.79 -37.10 2.04
N ASN A 27 0.95 -37.86 0.94
CA ASN A 27 0.90 -39.33 0.95
C ASN A 27 2.33 -39.88 1.09
N ILE A 28 2.59 -40.61 2.18
CA ILE A 28 3.85 -41.33 2.43
C ILE A 28 3.70 -42.81 2.10
N GLY A 29 4.27 -43.22 0.95
CA GLY A 29 4.50 -44.62 0.57
C GLY A 29 5.92 -45.08 0.95
N ALA A 30 6.03 -46.37 1.30
CA ALA A 30 7.19 -47.07 1.88
C ALA A 30 8.51 -47.03 1.06
N PRO A 31 9.68 -47.29 1.68
CA PRO A 31 10.99 -47.15 1.01
C PRO A 31 11.35 -48.38 0.15
N PRO A 32 11.83 -48.21 -1.10
CA PRO A 32 12.49 -49.27 -1.86
C PRO A 32 14.03 -49.20 -1.78
N ALA A 33 14.67 -50.32 -2.14
CA ALA A 33 16.04 -50.74 -1.82
C ALA A 33 17.19 -49.80 -2.19
N THR A 34 18.26 -49.91 -1.40
CA THR A 34 19.54 -49.18 -1.50
C THR A 34 20.32 -49.54 -2.79
N PRO A 35 20.65 -48.56 -3.66
CA PRO A 35 21.53 -48.79 -4.81
C PRO A 35 23.02 -48.82 -4.41
N THR A 36 23.78 -49.65 -5.11
CA THR A 36 25.25 -49.79 -5.03
C THR A 36 25.96 -48.54 -5.60
N PRO A 37 27.07 -48.05 -5.03
CA PRO A 37 27.74 -46.84 -5.52
C PRO A 37 28.43 -47.08 -6.87
N THR A 38 28.01 -46.31 -7.88
CA THR A 38 28.67 -46.15 -9.18
C THR A 38 29.84 -45.15 -9.04
N PRO A 39 31.00 -45.36 -9.71
CA PRO A 39 32.12 -44.42 -9.64
C PRO A 39 31.73 -43.01 -10.09
N THR A 40 32.07 -42.03 -9.26
CA THR A 40 31.78 -40.61 -9.47
C THR A 40 32.63 -40.05 -10.63
N PRO A 41 32.02 -39.41 -11.64
CA PRO A 41 32.78 -38.71 -12.67
C PRO A 41 33.56 -37.52 -12.08
N PRO A 42 34.66 -37.10 -12.72
CA PRO A 42 35.44 -35.94 -12.28
C PRO A 42 34.57 -34.67 -12.23
N PRO A 43 34.89 -33.69 -11.35
CA PRO A 43 34.07 -32.50 -11.18
C PRO A 43 34.00 -31.72 -12.50
N THR A 44 32.80 -31.66 -13.07
CA THR A 44 32.45 -30.72 -14.13
C THR A 44 32.64 -29.30 -13.59
N ALA A 45 33.30 -28.43 -14.34
CA ALA A 45 33.44 -27.02 -13.96
C ALA A 45 32.06 -26.43 -13.68
N THR A 46 31.84 -26.00 -12.44
CA THR A 46 30.61 -25.32 -12.05
C THR A 46 30.50 -24.05 -12.89
N PRO A 47 29.40 -23.84 -13.63
CA PRO A 47 29.16 -22.55 -14.27
C PRO A 47 29.23 -21.47 -13.19
N ALA A 48 29.90 -20.36 -13.48
CA ALA A 48 29.95 -19.21 -12.58
C ALA A 48 28.51 -18.87 -12.16
N PRO A 49 28.25 -18.57 -10.88
CA PRO A 49 26.91 -18.19 -10.46
C PRO A 49 26.44 -17.04 -11.36
N THR A 50 25.33 -17.27 -12.07
CA THR A 50 24.56 -16.17 -12.63
C THR A 50 24.32 -15.21 -11.46
N PRO A 51 24.61 -13.91 -11.57
CA PRO A 51 24.38 -12.98 -10.49
C PRO A 51 22.92 -13.12 -10.06
N THR A 52 22.71 -13.62 -8.84
CA THR A 52 21.40 -13.53 -8.19
C THR A 52 21.08 -12.05 -8.13
N PRO A 53 19.93 -11.59 -8.65
CA PRO A 53 19.48 -10.22 -8.42
C PRO A 53 19.60 -9.94 -6.93
N GLY A 54 20.33 -8.88 -6.57
CA GLY A 54 20.54 -8.53 -5.18
C GLY A 54 19.18 -8.37 -4.46
N PRO A 55 19.09 -8.73 -3.18
CA PRO A 55 17.89 -8.45 -2.40
C PRO A 55 17.83 -6.94 -2.19
N ASP A 56 17.16 -6.19 -3.08
CA ASP A 56 16.74 -4.79 -2.87
C ASP A 56 16.11 -4.10 -4.11
N VAL A 57 15.66 -4.83 -5.14
CA VAL A 57 14.93 -4.16 -6.24
C VAL A 57 13.43 -4.05 -5.91
N CYS A 58 13.11 -3.27 -4.88
CA CYS A 58 11.74 -2.78 -4.74
C CYS A 58 11.45 -1.87 -5.94
N THR A 59 10.48 -2.23 -6.77
CA THR A 59 10.04 -1.36 -7.85
C THR A 59 9.13 -0.27 -7.27
N GLU A 60 9.53 0.99 -7.42
CA GLU A 60 8.67 2.12 -7.06
C GLU A 60 7.49 2.21 -8.04
N LEU A 61 6.28 2.20 -7.50
CA LEU A 61 5.03 2.25 -8.28
C LEU A 61 4.42 3.66 -8.31
N LEU A 62 4.75 4.50 -7.33
CA LEU A 62 4.30 5.89 -7.28
C LEU A 62 5.14 6.76 -8.21
N VAL A 63 4.46 7.51 -9.06
CA VAL A 63 5.10 8.58 -9.82
C VAL A 63 5.01 9.88 -9.03
N ASN A 64 6.07 10.69 -9.05
CA ASN A 64 6.15 11.96 -8.32
C ASN A 64 5.94 11.76 -6.80
N GLY A 65 6.61 10.75 -6.21
CA GLY A 65 6.55 10.46 -4.78
C GLY A 65 7.25 11.51 -3.90
N ASP A 66 8.12 12.32 -4.48
CA ASP A 66 8.79 13.47 -3.84
C ASP A 66 7.96 14.76 -3.89
N PHE A 67 6.88 14.79 -4.67
CA PHE A 67 5.94 15.91 -4.85
C PHE A 67 6.52 17.15 -5.55
N GLU A 68 7.67 17.04 -6.20
CA GLU A 68 8.32 18.19 -6.84
C GLU A 68 7.64 18.61 -8.14
N ALA A 69 6.98 17.68 -8.83
CA ALA A 69 6.16 17.96 -10.00
C ALA A 69 4.69 18.24 -9.62
N SER A 70 3.96 18.93 -10.51
CA SER A 70 2.52 19.21 -10.35
C SER A 70 1.62 18.19 -11.08
N SER A 71 1.99 16.90 -11.03
CA SER A 71 1.32 15.82 -11.78
C SER A 71 1.21 14.51 -10.98
N ASN A 72 0.41 13.56 -11.51
CA ASN A 72 0.18 12.19 -11.01
C ASN A 72 -0.68 12.05 -9.76
N TRP A 73 -0.61 13.00 -8.83
CA TRP A 73 -1.50 13.03 -7.68
C TRP A 73 -2.81 13.74 -8.00
N GLN A 74 -3.90 13.13 -7.57
CA GLN A 74 -5.25 13.66 -7.70
C GLN A 74 -5.71 14.19 -6.35
N PHE A 75 -6.39 15.33 -6.37
CA PHE A 75 -6.92 15.98 -5.17
C PHE A 75 -8.45 15.98 -5.21
N GLY A 76 -9.07 15.71 -4.06
CA GLY A 76 -10.53 15.72 -3.94
C GLY A 76 -11.10 17.13 -4.08
N SER A 77 -12.21 17.28 -4.81
CA SER A 77 -12.93 18.55 -4.94
C SER A 77 -13.84 18.79 -3.73
N THR A 78 -13.33 19.47 -2.71
CA THR A 78 -14.06 19.75 -1.47
C THR A 78 -13.92 21.22 -1.08
N PRO A 79 -14.64 21.72 -0.05
CA PRO A 79 -14.47 23.09 0.40
C PRO A 79 -13.03 23.46 0.78
N PHE A 80 -12.17 22.50 1.15
CA PHE A 80 -10.73 22.73 1.34
C PHE A 80 -9.95 21.51 0.78
N PRO A 81 -9.62 21.52 -0.52
CA PRO A 81 -8.94 20.40 -1.15
C PRO A 81 -7.50 20.29 -0.65
N GLY A 82 -6.94 19.07 -0.75
CA GLY A 82 -5.49 18.91 -0.63
C GLY A 82 -4.78 19.65 -1.77
N ARG A 83 -3.52 20.01 -1.56
CA ARG A 83 -2.71 20.66 -2.60
C ARG A 83 -1.23 20.43 -2.37
N TYR A 84 -0.44 20.61 -3.43
CA TYR A 84 1.00 20.80 -3.27
C TYR A 84 1.29 22.09 -2.50
N SER A 85 2.34 22.07 -1.67
CA SER A 85 2.75 23.18 -0.84
C SER A 85 4.27 23.26 -0.74
N THR A 86 4.78 24.47 -0.56
CA THR A 86 6.19 24.77 -0.26
C THR A 86 6.41 25.18 1.20
N THR A 87 5.35 25.17 2.03
CA THR A 87 5.42 25.61 3.44
C THR A 87 6.31 24.69 4.29
N ALA A 88 6.32 23.40 3.98
CA ALA A 88 7.18 22.40 4.59
C ALA A 88 7.44 21.29 3.57
N ALA A 89 8.63 20.71 3.61
CA ALA A 89 9.01 19.56 2.80
C ALA A 89 9.90 18.63 3.65
N TYR A 90 9.82 17.31 3.40
CA TYR A 90 10.73 16.34 4.03
C TYR A 90 12.09 16.34 3.31
N THR A 91 12.03 16.35 1.99
CA THR A 91 13.14 16.48 1.04
C THR A 91 12.70 17.41 -0.08
N GLY A 92 13.63 18.06 -0.77
CA GLY A 92 13.28 18.97 -1.87
C GLY A 92 12.60 20.27 -1.40
N ALA A 93 11.73 20.83 -2.24
CA ALA A 93 11.06 22.11 -2.01
C ALA A 93 9.56 21.96 -1.74
N ARG A 94 8.96 20.79 -2.00
CA ARG A 94 7.52 20.60 -1.97
C ARG A 94 7.08 19.41 -1.12
N SER A 95 5.83 19.47 -0.69
CA SER A 95 5.08 18.34 -0.14
C SER A 95 3.61 18.46 -0.52
N VAL A 96 2.79 17.49 -0.10
CA VAL A 96 1.34 17.63 -0.11
C VAL A 96 0.85 18.13 1.25
N GLN A 97 0.06 19.20 1.23
CA GLN A 97 -0.69 19.66 2.37
C GLN A 97 -2.10 19.08 2.36
N LEU A 98 -2.46 18.43 3.46
CA LEU A 98 -3.83 18.07 3.82
C LEU A 98 -4.26 18.90 5.04
N GLY A 99 -5.56 19.13 5.19
CA GLY A 99 -6.12 19.93 6.27
C GLY A 99 -6.02 21.43 6.04
N ILE A 100 -6.62 22.18 6.96
CA ILE A 100 -6.74 23.63 6.94
C ILE A 100 -5.57 24.24 7.73
N PRO A 101 -4.68 25.06 7.13
CA PRO A 101 -3.59 25.71 7.86
C PRO A 101 -4.08 26.78 8.82
N ASP A 102 -3.23 27.08 9.78
CA ASP A 102 -3.34 28.26 10.63
C ASP A 102 -3.61 29.53 9.81
N GLY A 103 -4.42 30.43 10.39
CA GLY A 103 -4.83 31.67 9.73
C GLY A 103 -6.00 31.52 8.74
N ASN A 104 -6.49 30.30 8.49
CA ASN A 104 -7.72 30.07 7.73
C ASN A 104 -8.90 29.81 8.67
N THR A 105 -10.10 30.23 8.27
CA THR A 105 -11.32 29.92 9.01
C THR A 105 -11.61 28.42 8.97
N ASN A 106 -11.83 27.83 10.15
CA ASN A 106 -12.21 26.43 10.26
C ASN A 106 -13.54 26.16 9.54
N ARG A 107 -13.59 25.08 8.76
CA ARG A 107 -14.79 24.63 8.06
C ARG A 107 -14.74 23.14 7.85
N ARG A 108 -15.92 22.50 7.79
CA ARG A 108 -16.01 21.08 7.45
C ARG A 108 -15.52 20.85 6.03
N ALA A 109 -14.40 20.15 5.88
CA ALA A 109 -13.78 19.83 4.60
C ALA A 109 -13.03 18.51 4.67
N TYR A 110 -12.81 17.89 3.51
CA TYR A 110 -11.96 16.71 3.38
C TYR A 110 -10.83 17.03 2.41
N SER A 111 -9.60 17.07 2.92
CA SER A 111 -8.43 17.21 2.07
C SER A 111 -7.89 15.82 1.73
N THR A 112 -8.18 15.35 0.52
CA THR A 112 -7.76 14.03 0.04
C THR A 112 -6.70 14.18 -1.05
N THR A 113 -5.70 13.30 -1.03
CA THR A 113 -4.75 13.07 -2.13
C THR A 113 -4.69 11.59 -2.43
N PHE A 114 -4.58 11.21 -3.71
CA PHE A 114 -4.45 9.80 -4.10
C PHE A 114 -3.79 9.65 -5.48
N GLN A 115 -3.22 8.47 -5.72
CA GLN A 115 -2.70 8.04 -7.00
C GLN A 115 -3.18 6.62 -7.27
N ARG A 116 -3.66 6.35 -8.48
CA ARG A 116 -3.97 4.99 -8.92
C ARG A 116 -2.69 4.34 -9.42
N VAL A 117 -2.34 3.20 -8.86
CA VAL A 117 -1.18 2.39 -9.27
C VAL A 117 -1.63 0.99 -9.68
N THR A 118 -0.90 0.37 -10.59
CA THR A 118 -1.09 -1.04 -10.94
C THR A 118 -0.02 -1.85 -10.24
N ILE A 119 -0.44 -2.75 -9.34
CA ILE A 119 0.47 -3.72 -8.72
C ILE A 119 0.68 -4.86 -9.72
N PRO A 120 1.92 -5.18 -10.13
CA PRO A 120 2.20 -6.31 -10.99
C PRO A 120 1.69 -7.62 -10.39
N ALA A 121 1.23 -8.54 -11.24
CA ALA A 121 0.67 -9.83 -10.78
C ALA A 121 1.74 -10.73 -10.14
N ASP A 122 3.00 -10.52 -10.49
CA ASP A 122 4.20 -11.18 -9.98
C ASP A 122 4.91 -10.37 -8.87
N ALA A 123 4.27 -9.33 -8.34
CA ALA A 123 4.85 -8.56 -7.25
C ALA A 123 5.10 -9.44 -6.01
N GLU A 124 6.36 -9.53 -5.60
CA GLU A 124 6.73 -10.22 -4.37
C GLU A 124 6.17 -9.47 -3.15
N ALA A 125 5.57 -10.21 -2.22
CA ALA A 125 5.03 -9.64 -0.99
C ALA A 125 6.14 -9.44 0.07
N PRO A 126 6.10 -8.35 0.86
CA PRO A 126 5.02 -7.34 0.92
C PRO A 126 5.19 -6.19 -0.08
N VAL A 127 4.06 -5.69 -0.61
CA VAL A 127 4.00 -4.36 -1.24
C VAL A 127 3.94 -3.29 -0.13
N LEU A 128 4.90 -2.39 -0.12
CA LEU A 128 5.07 -1.39 0.94
C LEU A 128 4.67 0.01 0.47
N LEU A 129 3.98 0.75 1.33
CA LEU A 129 3.80 2.20 1.20
C LEU A 129 4.69 2.91 2.22
N ARG A 130 5.62 3.74 1.75
CA ARG A 130 6.49 4.56 2.60
C ARG A 130 6.13 6.03 2.42
N TYR A 131 5.93 6.73 3.53
CA TYR A 131 5.67 8.17 3.52
C TYR A 131 6.12 8.79 4.84
N VAL A 132 6.38 10.10 4.79
CA VAL A 132 6.62 10.93 5.97
C VAL A 132 5.48 11.92 6.09
N GLU A 133 4.93 12.03 7.30
CA GLU A 133 3.92 13.03 7.62
C GLU A 133 4.42 13.96 8.73
N ARG A 134 4.05 15.23 8.63
CA ARG A 134 4.19 16.22 9.69
C ARG A 134 2.80 16.70 10.06
N THR A 135 2.41 16.46 11.30
CA THR A 135 1.09 16.85 11.80
C THR A 135 1.13 18.22 12.45
N TYR A 136 0.07 18.98 12.27
CA TYR A 136 -0.19 20.27 12.92
C TYR A 136 -1.62 20.28 13.43
N GLY A 137 -1.89 21.13 14.42
CA GLY A 137 -3.19 21.25 15.06
C GLY A 137 -3.25 20.57 16.44
N PRO A 138 -4.21 20.96 17.28
CA PRO A 138 -4.43 20.36 18.59
C PRO A 138 -4.88 18.90 18.46
N ALA A 139 -4.47 18.05 19.41
CA ALA A 139 -4.98 16.68 19.53
C ALA A 139 -6.35 16.67 20.23
N ASP A 140 -7.33 17.39 19.65
CA ASP A 140 -8.67 17.59 20.20
C ASP A 140 -9.70 16.55 19.75
N ASN A 141 -9.26 15.56 18.95
CA ASN A 141 -10.08 14.52 18.33
C ASN A 141 -11.22 15.03 17.44
N LEU A 142 -11.21 16.31 17.03
CA LEU A 142 -12.18 16.85 16.08
C LEU A 142 -11.74 16.60 14.63
N ASP A 143 -10.43 16.50 14.42
CA ASP A 143 -9.83 16.14 13.15
C ASP A 143 -9.55 14.64 13.04
N TYR A 144 -9.70 14.12 11.83
CA TYR A 144 -9.52 12.71 11.53
C TYR A 144 -8.65 12.50 10.30
N ARG A 145 -7.76 11.50 10.34
CA ARG A 145 -6.88 11.14 9.22
C ARG A 145 -6.81 9.62 9.04
N GLN A 146 -6.78 9.20 7.77
CA GLN A 146 -6.58 7.81 7.36
C GLN A 146 -5.72 7.73 6.11
N VAL A 147 -5.06 6.59 5.95
CA VAL A 147 -4.49 6.14 4.68
C VAL A 147 -5.24 4.88 4.29
N LEU A 148 -5.78 4.85 3.08
CA LEU A 148 -6.64 3.78 2.59
C LEU A 148 -6.05 3.17 1.32
N LEU A 149 -6.09 1.85 1.22
CA LEU A 149 -5.96 1.13 -0.04
C LEU A 149 -7.36 0.89 -0.61
N LEU A 150 -7.58 1.34 -1.84
CA LEU A 150 -8.83 1.17 -2.56
C LEU A 150 -8.58 0.38 -3.85
N ASN A 151 -9.58 -0.38 -4.31
CA ASN A 151 -9.53 -1.02 -5.62
C ASN A 151 -9.80 0.00 -6.76
N SER A 152 -9.74 -0.46 -8.01
CA SER A 152 -9.93 0.39 -9.20
C SER A 152 -11.29 1.09 -9.28
N SER A 153 -12.31 0.56 -8.60
CA SER A 153 -13.66 1.11 -8.47
C SER A 153 -13.85 1.96 -7.21
N TYR A 154 -12.76 2.34 -6.52
CA TYR A 154 -12.78 3.07 -5.25
C TYR A 154 -13.42 2.31 -4.07
N GLY A 155 -13.59 0.98 -4.20
CA GLY A 155 -14.01 0.14 -3.09
C GLY A 155 -12.91 0.00 -2.05
N TYR A 156 -13.27 0.09 -0.77
CA TYR A 156 -12.35 -0.10 0.35
C TYR A 156 -11.74 -1.51 0.33
N VAL A 157 -10.42 -1.58 0.45
CA VAL A 157 -9.68 -2.84 0.61
C VAL A 157 -9.11 -2.93 2.02
N ALA A 158 -8.34 -1.92 2.44
CA ALA A 158 -7.71 -1.89 3.75
C ALA A 158 -7.41 -0.46 4.21
N GLN A 159 -7.37 -0.25 5.52
CA GLN A 159 -6.73 0.91 6.13
C GLN A 159 -5.26 0.56 6.39
N LEU A 160 -4.36 1.41 5.90
CA LEU A 160 -2.92 1.24 6.09
C LEU A 160 -2.49 1.98 7.35
N SER A 161 -1.86 1.27 8.28
CA SER A 161 -1.16 1.85 9.41
C SER A 161 0.31 2.10 9.04
N ARG A 162 0.88 3.17 9.58
CA ARG A 162 2.33 3.39 9.51
C ARG A 162 3.04 2.26 10.26
N SER A 163 4.05 1.64 9.62
CA SER A 163 4.99 0.72 10.27
C SER A 163 6.08 1.48 11.01
#